data_AF-A0A9D2GRD8-F1
#
_entry.id   AF-A0A9D2GRD8-F1
#
_cell.length_a   1.000
_cell.length_b   1.000
_cell.length_c   1.000
_cell.angle_alpha   90.00
_cell.angle_beta   90.00
_cell.angle_gamma   90.00
#
_symmetry.space_group_name_H-M   'P 1'
#
loop_
_entity.id
_entity.type
_entity.pdbx_description
1 polymer ?
#
loop_
_entity_poly.entity_id
_entity_poly.type
_entity_poly.pdbx_seq_one_letter_code
_entity_poly.pdbx_strand_id
1 'polypeptide(L)'
;MIKTICKMSFLLTAVLAVMSCEEETVTPNEPPVVEEEESTQSVLKVTHSNAGFQVPAVSGGTFSEGTVDWGDGSAVEAYSEDLSHDYESDGPYTVTISCTGAEKVAIENISGITNLDISGF
;
A
#
# COMPACT_ATOMS: atom_id res chain seq x y z
N MET A 1 -15.71 23.71 24.80
CA MET A 1 -16.71 24.78 25.06
C MET A 1 -17.05 25.41 23.72
N ILE A 2 -18.21 25.05 23.16
CA ILE A 2 -18.67 25.55 21.86
C ILE A 2 -19.15 26.99 22.04
N LYS A 3 -18.65 27.90 21.21
CA LYS A 3 -18.99 29.33 21.26
C LYS A 3 -19.74 29.69 19.99
N THR A 4 -21.06 29.62 20.07
CA THR A 4 -21.99 29.99 18.99
C THR A 4 -22.04 31.50 18.85
N ILE A 5 -21.78 32.02 17.65
CA ILE A 5 -21.94 33.46 17.33
C ILE A 5 -23.06 33.59 16.31
N CYS A 6 -24.25 33.96 16.78
CA CYS A 6 -25.35 34.39 15.92
C CYS A 6 -25.13 35.84 15.48
N LYS A 7 -25.04 36.09 14.18
CA LYS A 7 -25.01 37.45 13.60
C LYS A 7 -26.44 37.87 13.27
N MET A 8 -26.99 38.78 14.07
CA MET A 8 -28.33 39.37 13.87
C MET A 8 -28.17 40.66 13.05
N SER A 9 -28.61 40.66 11.80
CA SER A 9 -28.64 41.88 10.98
C SER A 9 -30.05 42.45 10.97
N PHE A 10 -30.21 43.66 11.51
CA PHE A 10 -31.44 44.43 11.49
C PHE A 10 -31.32 45.51 10.42
N LEU A 11 -32.17 45.46 9.40
CA LEU A 11 -32.36 46.59 8.47
C LEU A 11 -33.70 47.27 8.76
N LEU A 12 -33.62 48.60 8.84
CA LEU A 12 -34.68 49.54 9.13
C LEU A 12 -35.58 49.72 7.90
N THR A 13 -36.57 48.85 7.71
CA THR A 13 -37.88 49.18 7.11
C THR A 13 -38.77 47.93 7.15
N ALA A 14 -40.06 48.16 7.28
CA ALA A 14 -41.06 47.16 7.62
C ALA A 14 -41.10 45.92 6.69
N VAL A 15 -41.66 44.86 7.28
CA VAL A 15 -42.29 43.69 6.65
C VAL A 15 -41.42 42.42 6.57
N LEU A 16 -41.85 41.47 7.41
CA LEU A 16 -41.64 40.03 7.34
C LEU A 16 -40.18 39.54 7.43
N ALA A 17 -39.77 39.23 8.67
CA ALA A 17 -38.59 38.42 8.92
C ALA A 17 -38.81 37.01 8.36
N VAL A 18 -38.19 36.70 7.23
CA VAL A 18 -37.96 35.32 6.81
C VAL A 18 -36.60 34.94 7.38
N MET A 19 -36.58 34.00 8.32
CA MET A 19 -35.35 33.30 8.69
C MET A 19 -34.96 32.41 7.50
N SER A 20 -34.19 32.97 6.58
CA SER A 20 -33.38 32.18 5.65
C SER A 20 -32.14 31.76 6.41
N CYS A 21 -32.14 30.54 6.92
CA CYS A 21 -30.90 29.85 7.25
C CYS A 21 -30.40 29.25 5.94
N GLU A 22 -29.69 30.04 5.15
CA GLU A 22 -28.79 29.45 4.15
C GLU A 22 -27.63 28.83 4.93
N GLU A 23 -27.64 27.51 4.95
CA GLU A 23 -26.52 26.70 5.43
C GLU A 23 -25.38 26.86 4.43
N GLU A 24 -24.57 27.90 4.60
CA GLU A 24 -23.23 27.91 4.05
C GLU A 24 -22.37 27.01 4.95
N THR A 25 -22.05 25.83 4.42
CA THR A 25 -21.00 24.99 4.98
C THR A 25 -19.66 25.65 4.68
N VAL A 26 -19.25 26.57 5.56
CA VAL A 26 -17.86 27.03 5.62
C VAL A 26 -17.04 25.81 6.05
N THR A 27 -16.34 25.19 5.10
CA THR A 27 -15.36 24.16 5.44
C THR A 27 -14.29 24.82 6.32
N PRO A 28 -14.09 24.35 7.56
CA PRO A 28 -13.07 24.91 8.42
C PRO A 28 -11.71 24.56 7.82
N ASN A 29 -10.99 25.61 7.39
CA ASN A 29 -9.56 25.68 7.13
C ASN A 29 -8.86 24.31 7.25
N GLU A 30 -8.74 23.62 6.12
CA GLU A 30 -8.11 22.29 6.09
C GLU A 30 -6.70 22.42 6.72
N PRO A 31 -6.37 21.64 7.75
CA PRO A 31 -4.99 21.53 8.23
C PRO A 31 -4.11 21.12 7.04
N PRO A 32 -2.78 21.38 7.04
CA PRO A 32 -1.93 20.95 5.94
C PRO A 32 -2.21 19.48 5.66
N VAL A 33 -2.70 19.19 4.45
CA VAL A 33 -2.82 17.83 3.92
C VAL A 33 -1.43 17.23 4.11
N VAL A 34 -1.30 16.37 5.11
CA VAL A 34 -0.25 15.38 5.11
C VAL A 34 -0.67 14.49 3.95
N GLU A 35 -0.06 14.73 2.79
CA GLU A 35 0.00 13.74 1.73
C GLU A 35 0.58 12.53 2.44
N GLU A 36 -0.27 11.59 2.85
CA GLU A 36 0.21 10.25 3.12
C GLU A 36 0.75 9.80 1.78
N GLU A 37 2.07 9.90 1.63
CA GLU A 37 2.82 9.19 0.61
C GLU A 37 2.30 7.76 0.75
N GLU A 38 1.38 7.35 -0.13
CA GLU A 38 0.96 5.96 -0.21
C GLU A 38 2.25 5.21 -0.41
N SER A 39 2.73 4.59 0.66
CA SER A 39 3.79 3.60 0.56
C SER A 39 3.16 2.49 -0.26
N THR A 40 3.37 2.55 -1.58
CA THR A 40 2.87 1.55 -2.52
C THR A 40 3.66 0.29 -2.23
N GLN A 41 3.19 -0.46 -1.24
CA GLN A 41 3.73 -1.75 -0.89
C GLN A 41 3.23 -2.74 -1.93
N SER A 42 4.16 -3.22 -2.75
CA SER A 42 3.91 -4.21 -3.77
C SER A 42 4.18 -5.60 -3.20
N VAL A 43 3.30 -6.56 -3.47
CA VAL A 43 3.42 -7.94 -2.99
C VAL A 43 3.40 -8.91 -4.17
N LEU A 44 4.49 -9.68 -4.31
CA LEU A 44 4.63 -10.77 -5.27
C LEU A 44 4.46 -12.10 -4.53
N LYS A 45 3.65 -13.01 -5.07
CA LYS A 45 3.61 -14.39 -4.59
C LYS A 45 4.01 -15.35 -5.70
N VAL A 46 4.99 -16.19 -5.41
CA VAL A 46 5.50 -17.20 -6.34
C VAL A 46 5.32 -18.57 -5.70
N THR A 47 4.58 -19.46 -6.36
CA THR A 47 4.48 -20.85 -5.95
C THR A 47 5.39 -21.70 -6.82
N HIS A 48 6.23 -22.54 -6.20
CA HIS A 48 7.13 -23.44 -6.90
C HIS A 48 7.26 -24.80 -6.18
N SER A 49 7.82 -25.78 -6.89
CA SER A 49 8.09 -27.14 -6.35
C SER A 49 9.57 -27.55 -6.36
N ASN A 50 10.48 -26.66 -6.77
CA ASN A 50 11.92 -26.94 -6.74
C ASN A 50 12.47 -27.08 -5.31
N ALA A 51 13.56 -27.86 -5.17
CA ALA A 51 14.36 -27.95 -3.95
C ALA A 51 15.13 -26.65 -3.62
N GLY A 52 15.27 -25.72 -4.56
CA GLY A 52 15.88 -24.41 -4.32
C GLY A 52 15.17 -23.32 -5.12
N PHE A 53 15.12 -22.12 -4.54
CA PHE A 53 14.49 -20.95 -5.14
C PHE A 53 15.38 -19.72 -5.00
N GLN A 54 15.59 -19.02 -6.12
CA GLN A 54 16.24 -17.72 -6.15
C GLN A 54 15.15 -16.65 -6.32
N VAL A 55 15.23 -15.59 -5.53
CA VAL A 55 14.26 -14.50 -5.64
C VAL A 55 14.38 -13.82 -7.01
N PRO A 56 13.26 -13.42 -7.64
CA PRO A 56 13.29 -12.64 -8.86
C PRO A 56 13.82 -11.22 -8.58
N ALA A 57 14.41 -10.60 -9.60
CA ALA A 57 14.87 -9.23 -9.50
C ALA A 57 13.67 -8.27 -9.49
N VAL A 58 13.59 -7.44 -8.45
CA VAL A 58 12.57 -6.40 -8.26
C VAL A 58 13.22 -5.03 -8.44
N SER A 59 12.55 -4.12 -9.15
CA SER A 59 13.02 -2.74 -9.33
C SER A 59 11.86 -1.74 -9.41
N GLY A 60 12.14 -0.46 -9.13
CA GLY A 60 11.18 0.64 -9.20
C GLY A 60 11.86 1.99 -8.97
N GLY A 61 11.23 3.08 -9.38
CA GLY A 61 11.80 4.43 -9.23
C GLY A 61 11.91 4.89 -7.78
N THR A 62 11.08 4.32 -6.91
CA THR A 62 11.00 4.59 -5.47
C THR A 62 11.33 3.35 -4.62
N PHE A 63 11.92 2.31 -5.22
CA PHE A 63 12.23 1.06 -4.51
C PHE A 63 13.22 1.31 -3.37
N SER A 64 12.82 0.98 -2.15
CA SER A 64 13.60 1.27 -0.94
C SER A 64 13.93 0.04 -0.10
N GLU A 65 12.96 -0.84 0.11
CA GLU A 65 13.11 -2.01 0.98
C GLU A 65 12.20 -3.16 0.53
N GLY A 66 12.52 -4.36 0.99
CA GLY A 66 11.64 -5.50 0.86
C GLY A 66 11.98 -6.65 1.80
N THR A 67 11.05 -7.60 1.91
CA THR A 67 11.16 -8.81 2.72
C THR A 67 10.71 -10.04 1.93
N VAL A 68 11.21 -11.20 2.33
CA VAL A 68 10.95 -12.48 1.69
C VAL A 68 10.53 -13.50 2.76
N ASP A 69 9.33 -14.03 2.61
CA ASP A 69 8.83 -15.18 3.35
C ASP A 69 8.85 -16.41 2.44
N TRP A 70 9.60 -17.43 2.83
CA TRP A 70 9.84 -18.64 2.04
C TRP A 70 8.67 -19.63 2.04
N GLY A 71 7.71 -19.49 2.96
CA GLY A 71 6.52 -20.34 3.04
C GLY A 71 6.74 -21.75 3.59
N ASP A 72 7.94 -22.06 4.10
CA ASP A 72 8.31 -23.34 4.74
C ASP A 72 8.41 -23.25 6.28
N GLY A 73 8.21 -22.05 6.85
CA GLY A 73 8.36 -21.77 8.28
C GLY A 73 9.77 -21.31 8.68
N SER A 74 10.70 -21.17 7.73
CA SER A 74 11.98 -20.48 7.93
C SER A 74 11.76 -19.01 8.29
N ALA A 75 12.81 -18.37 8.81
CA ALA A 75 12.75 -16.96 9.17
C ALA A 75 12.51 -16.09 7.92
N VAL A 76 11.74 -15.00 8.10
CA VAL A 76 11.59 -13.97 7.07
C VAL A 76 12.90 -13.21 6.95
N GLU A 77 13.35 -13.00 5.71
CA GLU A 77 14.63 -12.35 5.40
C GLU A 77 14.42 -11.01 4.68
N ALA A 78 15.42 -10.14 4.74
CA ALA A 78 15.42 -8.92 3.95
C ALA A 78 15.72 -9.26 2.48
N TYR A 79 14.99 -8.63 1.56
CA TYR A 79 15.18 -8.84 0.13
C TYR A 79 16.58 -8.38 -0.33
N SER A 80 17.21 -9.18 -1.18
CA SER A 80 18.38 -8.81 -1.98
C SER A 80 18.34 -9.54 -3.32
N GLU A 81 18.94 -8.97 -4.37
CA GLU A 81 18.81 -9.50 -5.75
C GLU A 81 19.34 -10.93 -5.92
N ASP A 82 20.34 -11.34 -5.12
CA ASP A 82 20.95 -12.67 -5.18
C ASP A 82 20.43 -13.64 -4.10
N LEU A 83 19.38 -13.27 -3.35
CA LEU A 83 18.89 -14.10 -2.25
C LEU A 83 18.33 -15.44 -2.77
N SER A 84 18.75 -16.52 -2.13
CA SER A 84 18.32 -17.87 -2.46
C SER A 84 18.02 -18.69 -1.22
N HIS A 85 17.10 -19.63 -1.32
CA HIS A 85 16.73 -20.55 -0.25
C HIS A 85 16.65 -21.98 -0.76
N ASP A 86 17.10 -22.91 0.07
CA ASP A 86 17.04 -24.35 -0.17
C ASP A 86 15.98 -24.97 0.75
N TYR A 87 15.14 -25.84 0.19
CA TYR A 87 14.07 -26.54 0.89
C TYR A 87 14.48 -27.97 1.24
N GLU A 88 14.11 -28.45 2.42
CA GLU A 88 14.44 -29.81 2.87
C GLU A 88 13.71 -30.92 2.07
N SER A 89 12.55 -30.60 1.50
CA SER A 89 11.71 -31.51 0.73
C SER A 89 11.12 -30.83 -0.51
N ASP A 90 10.74 -31.60 -1.52
CA ASP A 90 10.08 -31.03 -2.70
C ASP A 90 8.68 -30.48 -2.34
N GLY A 91 8.36 -29.32 -2.92
CA GLY A 91 7.16 -28.52 -2.58
C GLY A 91 5.83 -29.04 -3.15
N PRO A 92 4.74 -28.26 -3.00
CA PRO A 92 4.77 -26.83 -3.33
C PRO A 92 4.96 -25.89 -2.13
N TYR A 93 5.77 -24.85 -2.33
CA TYR A 93 5.96 -23.72 -1.42
C TYR A 93 5.47 -22.42 -2.07
N THR A 94 4.95 -21.49 -1.28
CA THR A 94 4.55 -20.16 -1.75
C THR A 94 5.44 -19.11 -1.11
N VAL A 95 6.36 -18.58 -1.91
CA VAL A 95 7.24 -17.48 -1.53
C VAL A 95 6.48 -16.17 -1.67
N THR A 96 6.49 -15.35 -0.61
CA THR A 96 5.88 -14.02 -0.60
C THR A 96 6.96 -12.97 -0.48
N ILE A 97 7.05 -12.09 -1.48
CA ILE A 97 8.01 -10.99 -1.52
C ILE A 97 7.23 -9.70 -1.38
N SER A 98 7.49 -8.94 -0.33
CA SER A 98 6.86 -7.65 -0.07
C SER A 98 7.90 -6.55 -0.28
N CYS A 99 7.62 -5.57 -1.11
CA CYS A 99 8.55 -4.51 -1.46
C CYS A 99 7.87 -3.14 -1.39
N THR A 100 8.58 -2.11 -0.97
CA THR A 100 8.09 -0.72 -1.01
C THR A 100 8.60 -0.04 -2.27
N GLY A 101 7.69 0.51 -3.10
CA GLY A 101 8.05 1.26 -4.31
C GLY A 101 8.56 0.40 -5.47
N ALA A 102 8.21 -0.89 -5.48
CA ALA A 102 8.53 -1.80 -6.57
C ALA A 102 7.51 -1.72 -7.71
N GLU A 103 7.99 -1.53 -8.94
CA GLU A 103 7.15 -1.37 -10.14
C GLU A 103 7.34 -2.50 -11.16
N LYS A 104 8.47 -3.21 -11.08
CA LYS A 104 8.90 -4.20 -12.06
C LYS A 104 9.44 -5.43 -11.37
N VAL A 105 9.15 -6.59 -11.96
CA VAL A 105 9.66 -7.90 -11.59
C VAL A 105 10.27 -8.57 -12.83
N ALA A 106 11.49 -9.05 -12.71
CA ALA A 106 12.18 -9.84 -13.71
C ALA A 106 12.46 -11.24 -13.15
N ILE A 107 11.89 -12.25 -13.80
CA ILE A 107 12.04 -13.66 -13.42
C ILE A 107 12.99 -14.30 -14.41
N GLU A 108 14.20 -14.62 -13.97
CA GLU A 108 15.22 -15.24 -14.82
C GLU A 108 15.12 -16.77 -14.85
N ASN A 109 14.60 -17.37 -13.78
CA ASN A 109 14.48 -18.82 -13.62
C ASN A 109 13.01 -19.25 -13.49
N ILE A 110 12.40 -19.67 -14.61
CA ILE A 110 10.98 -20.10 -14.65
C ILE A 110 10.76 -21.60 -14.39
N SER A 111 11.83 -22.38 -14.15
CA SER A 111 11.70 -23.81 -13.91
C SER A 111 10.96 -24.07 -12.61
N GLY A 112 9.99 -24.99 -12.62
CA GLY A 112 9.26 -25.44 -11.43
C GLY A 112 8.37 -24.41 -10.74
N ILE A 113 8.19 -23.22 -11.32
CA ILE A 113 7.14 -22.27 -10.91
C ILE A 113 5.79 -22.81 -11.40
N THR A 114 4.84 -22.99 -10.48
CA THR A 114 3.50 -23.51 -10.76
C THR A 114 2.43 -22.42 -10.74
N ASN A 115 2.66 -21.34 -9.99
CA ASN A 115 1.76 -20.20 -9.94
C ASN A 115 2.55 -18.91 -9.70
N LEU A 116 2.09 -17.83 -10.34
CA LEU A 116 2.64 -16.49 -10.16
C LEU A 116 1.45 -15.54 -9.95
N ASP A 117 1.40 -14.92 -8.78
CA ASP A 117 0.38 -13.94 -8.43
C ASP A 117 1.05 -12.56 -8.28
N ILE A 118 0.70 -11.69 -9.22
CA ILE A 118 1.13 -10.28 -9.33
C ILE A 118 -0.03 -9.32 -9.01
N SER A 119 -1.13 -9.80 -8.42
CA SER A 119 -2.28 -8.93 -8.12
C SER A 119 -1.96 -7.83 -7.10
N GLY A 120 -0.87 -8.01 -6.33
CA GLY A 120 -0.33 -7.02 -5.41
C GLY A 120 0.75 -6.13 -6.02
N PHE A 121 1.00 -6.17 -7.33
CA PHE A 121 1.94 -5.32 -8.06
C PHE A 121 1.20 -4.33 -8.97
#